data_AF-A0A7J3XZY5-F1
#
_entry.id   AF-A0A7J3XZY5-F1
#
_cell.length_a   1.000
_cell.length_b   1.000
_cell.length_c   1.000
_cell.angle_alpha   90.00
_cell.angle_beta   90.00
_cell.angle_gamma   90.00
#
_symmetry.space_group_name_H-M   'P 1'
#
loop_
_entity.id
_entity.type
_entity.pdbx_description
1 polymer ?
#
loop_
_entity_poly.entity_id
_entity_poly.type
_entity_poly.pdbx_seq_one_letter_code
_entity_poly.pdbx_strand_id
1 'polypeptide(L)'
;MRGLIKTLHEPNLEDVLKEIQNWTRLKDTLIIVGECEVEYEGRGYTRLASGERIVLVKSDGSVIVHRPYGFQPVNYQPDTDSIESWIEPDGRLSIIAVRDKPREALKITFSRINVFIRQKLIDRSRKLRNVL
;
A
#
# COMPACT_ATOMS: atom_id res chain seq x y z
N MET A 1 -2.26 20.02 -14.48
CA MET A 1 -3.54 20.01 -13.75
C MET A 1 -3.38 19.10 -12.54
N ARG A 2 -4.00 19.39 -11.39
CA ARG A 2 -4.15 18.40 -10.32
C ARG A 2 -4.93 17.22 -10.92
N GLY A 3 -4.44 16.00 -10.78
CA GLY A 3 -5.17 14.81 -11.22
C GLY A 3 -6.49 14.68 -10.49
N LEU A 4 -7.48 14.04 -11.12
CA LEU A 4 -8.75 13.69 -10.47
C LEU A 4 -8.47 12.82 -9.24
N ILE A 5 -9.10 13.13 -8.11
CA ILE A 5 -9.07 12.27 -6.92
C ILE A 5 -10.15 11.21 -7.12
N LYS A 6 -9.78 9.94 -6.97
CA LYS A 6 -10.72 8.84 -6.88
C LYS A 6 -10.84 8.43 -5.41
N THR A 7 -12.04 8.43 -4.88
CA THR A 7 -12.34 7.93 -3.54
C THR A 7 -13.45 6.90 -3.63
N LEU A 8 -13.30 5.79 -2.93
CA LEU A 8 -14.31 4.77 -2.74
C LEU A 8 -14.56 4.60 -1.24
N HIS A 9 -15.82 4.54 -0.85
CA HIS A 9 -16.26 4.33 0.54
C HIS A 9 -16.92 2.96 0.64
N GLU A 10 -16.48 2.17 1.61
CA GLU A 10 -16.90 0.78 1.82
C GLU A 10 -16.99 -0.03 0.51
N PRO A 11 -15.97 0.04 -0.37
CA PRO A 11 -16.06 -0.62 -1.67
C PRO A 11 -16.03 -2.14 -1.53
N ASN A 12 -16.62 -2.81 -2.52
CA ASN A 12 -16.26 -4.20 -2.76
C ASN A 12 -14.77 -4.31 -3.14
N LEU A 13 -14.17 -5.45 -2.80
CA LEU A 13 -12.74 -5.66 -2.96
C LEU A 13 -12.31 -5.75 -4.43
N GLU A 14 -13.21 -6.16 -5.32
CA GLU A 14 -12.94 -6.30 -6.75
C GLU A 14 -12.80 -4.94 -7.45
N ASP A 15 -13.58 -3.94 -7.03
CA ASP A 15 -13.44 -2.57 -7.53
C ASP A 15 -12.13 -1.94 -7.06
N VAL A 16 -11.70 -2.25 -5.84
CA VAL A 16 -10.38 -1.83 -5.36
C VAL A 16 -9.26 -2.53 -6.15
N LEU A 17 -9.40 -3.83 -6.42
CA LEU A 17 -8.44 -4.57 -7.25
C LEU A 17 -8.25 -3.91 -8.62
N LYS A 18 -9.35 -3.55 -9.30
CA LYS A 18 -9.30 -2.85 -10.60
C LYS A 18 -8.53 -1.53 -10.50
N GLU A 19 -8.75 -0.75 -9.44
CA GLU A 19 -8.04 0.52 -9.23
C GLU A 19 -6.55 0.32 -8.93
N ILE A 20 -6.16 -0.72 -8.18
CA ILE A 20 -4.76 -1.07 -7.93
C ILE A 20 -4.07 -1.55 -9.22
N GLN A 21 -4.75 -2.36 -10.03
CA GLN A 21 -4.19 -2.79 -11.32
C GLN A 21 -3.99 -1.59 -12.26
N ASN A 22 -4.91 -0.63 -12.27
CA ASN A 22 -4.77 0.62 -13.02
C ASN A 22 -3.64 1.52 -12.48
N TRP A 23 -3.37 1.49 -11.17
CA TRP A 23 -2.32 2.29 -10.54
C TRP A 23 -0.93 2.01 -11.11
N THR A 24 -0.63 0.75 -11.47
CA THR A 24 0.69 0.36 -12.03
C THR A 24 1.10 1.22 -13.23
N ARG A 25 0.12 1.63 -14.04
CA ARG A 25 0.30 2.50 -15.22
C ARG A 25 0.33 3.98 -14.87
N LEU A 26 -0.46 4.40 -13.89
CA LEU A 26 -0.68 5.82 -13.56
C LEU A 26 0.35 6.39 -12.59
N LYS A 27 0.97 5.52 -11.76
CA LYS A 27 1.95 5.88 -10.72
C LYS A 27 1.39 6.96 -9.77
N ASP A 28 0.13 6.82 -9.39
CA ASP A 28 -0.52 7.68 -8.39
C ASP A 28 -0.07 7.29 -6.96
N THR A 29 -0.57 7.98 -5.94
CA THR A 29 -0.48 7.49 -4.55
C THR A 29 -1.79 6.84 -4.17
N LEU A 30 -1.72 5.69 -3.50
CA LEU A 30 -2.87 4.97 -2.94
C LEU A 30 -2.87 5.06 -1.42
N ILE A 31 -4.04 5.32 -0.84
CA ILE A 31 -4.29 5.18 0.60
C ILE A 31 -5.44 4.18 0.75
N ILE A 32 -5.20 3.12 1.50
CA ILE A 32 -6.17 2.05 1.75
C ILE A 32 -6.34 1.92 3.26
N VAL A 33 -7.56 2.10 3.75
CA VAL A 33 -7.91 1.94 5.16
C VAL A 33 -8.88 0.78 5.28
N GLY A 34 -8.54 -0.22 6.08
CA GLY A 34 -9.34 -1.42 6.19
C GLY A 34 -8.76 -2.43 7.16
N GLU A 35 -9.51 -3.52 7.35
CA GLU A 35 -9.10 -4.66 8.15
C GLU A 35 -8.26 -5.61 7.29
N CYS A 36 -7.03 -5.87 7.73
CA CYS A 36 -6.11 -6.74 7.00
C CYS A 36 -5.18 -7.54 7.90
N GLU A 37 -4.59 -8.58 7.33
CA GLU A 37 -3.43 -9.28 7.85
C GLU A 37 -2.18 -8.79 7.11
N VAL A 38 -1.02 -8.86 7.75
CA VAL A 38 0.25 -8.45 7.16
C VAL A 38 1.29 -9.53 7.40
N GLU A 39 1.99 -9.92 6.34
CA GLU A 39 3.09 -10.88 6.39
C GLU A 39 4.31 -10.25 5.70
N TYR A 40 5.45 -10.32 6.36
CA TYR A 40 6.72 -9.93 5.78
C TYR A 40 7.69 -11.11 5.87
N GLU A 41 8.36 -11.39 4.75
CA GLU A 41 9.41 -12.38 4.63
C GLU A 41 10.64 -11.73 4.00
N GLY A 42 11.80 -11.87 4.62
CA GLY A 42 13.05 -11.25 4.17
C GLY A 42 14.18 -11.57 5.13
N ARG A 43 14.86 -10.55 5.65
CA ARG A 43 15.91 -10.70 6.69
C ARG A 43 15.38 -11.25 8.02
N GLY A 44 14.06 -11.24 8.17
CA GLY A 44 13.32 -11.93 9.21
C GLY A 44 11.92 -12.27 8.69
N TYR A 45 11.15 -12.95 9.52
CA TYR A 45 9.73 -13.22 9.26
C TYR A 45 8.89 -12.52 10.31
N THR A 46 7.88 -11.77 9.89
CA THR A 46 6.89 -11.18 10.80
C THR A 46 5.49 -11.40 10.25
N ARG A 47 4.56 -11.75 11.13
CA ARG A 47 3.14 -11.84 10.83
C ARG A 47 2.35 -11.01 11.81
N LEU A 48 1.40 -10.23 11.30
CA LEU A 48 0.41 -9.52 12.08
C LEU A 48 -0.97 -10.06 11.74
N ALA A 49 -1.68 -10.52 12.77
CA ALA A 49 -3.07 -10.97 12.66
C ALA A 49 -4.02 -9.84 12.23
N SER A 50 -5.28 -10.21 11.97
CA SER A 50 -6.32 -9.28 11.54
C SER A 50 -6.41 -8.02 12.41
N GLY A 51 -6.70 -6.89 11.78
CA GLY A 51 -6.88 -5.61 12.44
C GLY A 51 -6.89 -4.45 11.46
N GLU A 52 -7.42 -3.31 11.89
CA GLU A 52 -7.55 -2.13 11.05
C GLU A 52 -6.24 -1.36 10.92
N ARG A 53 -5.86 -1.07 9.68
CA ARG A 53 -4.58 -0.44 9.33
C ARG A 53 -4.76 0.58 8.22
N ILE A 54 -3.81 1.50 8.16
CA ILE A 54 -3.64 2.42 7.04
C ILE A 54 -2.48 1.88 6.20
N VAL A 55 -2.73 1.63 4.93
CA VAL A 55 -1.73 1.21 3.95
C VAL A 55 -1.55 2.31 2.92
N LEU A 56 -0.30 2.75 2.77
CA LEU A 56 0.13 3.73 1.79
C LEU A 56 0.96 3.02 0.72
N VAL A 57 0.59 3.19 -0.55
CA VAL A 57 1.42 2.81 -1.70
C VAL A 57 1.77 4.09 -2.44
N LYS A 58 3.05 4.46 -2.45
CA LYS A 58 3.51 5.70 -3.10
C LYS A 58 3.79 5.48 -4.59
N SER A 59 3.88 6.58 -5.33
CA SER A 59 4.17 6.56 -6.77
C SER A 59 5.50 5.92 -7.13
N ASP A 60 6.46 5.90 -6.21
CA ASP A 60 7.77 5.25 -6.38
C ASP A 60 7.76 3.75 -6.08
N GLY A 61 6.63 3.19 -5.63
CA GLY A 61 6.48 1.79 -5.26
C GLY A 61 6.70 1.51 -3.77
N SER A 62 7.16 2.48 -2.97
CA SER A 62 7.29 2.24 -1.53
C SER A 62 5.93 1.97 -0.88
N VAL A 63 5.89 0.94 -0.02
CA VAL A 63 4.68 0.50 0.69
C VAL A 63 4.88 0.66 2.19
N ILE A 64 3.91 1.24 2.88
CA ILE A 64 3.98 1.53 4.31
C ILE A 64 2.67 1.13 4.97
N VAL A 65 2.77 0.41 6.08
CA VAL A 65 1.62 -0.04 6.87
C VAL A 65 1.68 0.57 8.27
N HIS A 66 0.63 1.30 8.66
CA HIS A 66 0.48 1.89 9.98
C HIS A 66 -0.66 1.26 10.77
N ARG A 67 -0.44 1.14 12.07
CA ARG A 67 -1.51 0.97 13.07
C ARG A 67 -2.17 2.34 13.35
N PRO A 68 -3.35 2.38 13.99
CA PRO A 68 -3.97 3.65 14.39
C PRO A 68 -3.19 4.41 15.48
N TYR A 69 -2.16 3.79 16.06
CA TYR A 69 -1.28 4.37 17.06
C TYR A 69 0.19 4.13 16.70
N GLY A 70 1.06 4.88 17.37
CA GLY A 70 2.51 4.79 17.17
C GLY A 70 2.98 5.68 16.00
N PHE A 71 4.15 6.28 16.19
CA PHE A 71 4.76 7.15 15.19
C PHE A 71 5.31 6.36 13.99
N GLN A 72 5.92 5.21 14.25
CA GLN A 72 6.59 4.40 13.24
C GLN A 72 5.61 3.46 12.52
N PRO A 73 5.85 3.13 11.24
CA PRO A 73 5.11 2.08 10.57
C PRO A 73 5.37 0.73 11.24
N VAL A 74 4.37 -0.15 11.22
CA VAL A 74 4.51 -1.50 11.77
C VAL A 74 5.20 -2.44 10.78
N ASN A 75 5.02 -2.21 9.47
CA ASN A 75 5.76 -2.85 8.39
C ASN A 75 5.91 -1.84 7.23
N TYR A 76 6.98 -1.99 6.46
CA TYR A 76 7.22 -1.18 5.27
C TYR A 76 8.10 -1.95 4.29
N GLN A 77 8.00 -1.58 3.01
CA GLN A 77 8.88 -2.03 1.93
C GLN A 77 9.37 -0.78 1.20
N PRO A 78 10.63 -0.34 1.43
CA PRO A 78 11.12 0.94 0.93
C PRO A 78 11.37 0.92 -0.58
N ASP A 79 11.82 -0.22 -1.11
CA ASP A 79 12.09 -0.45 -2.52
C ASP A 79 11.31 -1.67 -2.99
N THR A 80 10.67 -1.57 -4.16
CA THR A 80 9.92 -2.69 -4.77
C THR A 80 10.32 -2.85 -6.23
N ASP A 81 10.62 -4.09 -6.63
CA ASP A 81 10.77 -4.50 -8.03
C ASP A 81 9.40 -4.81 -8.65
N SER A 82 8.45 -5.35 -7.86
CA SER A 82 7.06 -5.55 -8.30
C SER A 82 6.05 -5.30 -7.18
N ILE A 83 4.83 -4.91 -7.60
CA ILE A 83 3.64 -4.92 -6.76
C ILE A 83 2.54 -5.63 -7.54
N GLU A 84 2.00 -6.69 -6.95
CA GLU A 84 0.96 -7.52 -7.54
C GLU A 84 -0.25 -7.58 -6.59
N SER A 85 -1.43 -7.81 -7.15
CA SER A 85 -2.67 -7.86 -6.39
C SER A 85 -3.69 -8.79 -7.03
N TRP A 86 -4.43 -9.53 -6.22
CA TRP A 86 -5.43 -10.51 -6.66
C TRP A 86 -6.49 -10.75 -5.57
N ILE A 87 -7.63 -11.31 -5.95
CA ILE A 87 -8.61 -11.87 -5.00
C ILE A 87 -8.18 -13.31 -4.69
N GLU A 88 -7.99 -13.61 -3.41
CA GLU A 88 -7.73 -14.95 -2.91
C GLU A 88 -8.97 -15.84 -3.07
N PRO A 89 -8.83 -17.19 -3.07
CA PRO A 89 -9.98 -18.10 -3.17
C PRO A 89 -11.03 -17.93 -2.07
N ASP A 90 -10.65 -17.37 -0.91
CA ASP A 90 -11.54 -17.05 0.21
C ASP A 90 -12.23 -15.68 0.09
N GLY A 91 -12.04 -14.97 -1.03
CA GLY A 91 -12.65 -13.69 -1.33
C GLY A 91 -11.90 -12.47 -0.80
N ARG A 92 -10.76 -12.64 -0.10
CA ARG A 92 -9.95 -11.52 0.40
C ARG A 92 -9.09 -10.90 -0.69
N LEU A 93 -8.75 -9.61 -0.55
CA LEU A 93 -7.86 -8.92 -1.48
C LEU A 93 -6.42 -8.97 -0.98
N SER A 94 -5.56 -9.64 -1.73
CA SER A 94 -4.12 -9.65 -1.47
C SER A 94 -3.40 -8.60 -2.32
N ILE A 95 -2.43 -7.94 -1.68
CA ILE A 95 -1.44 -7.06 -2.31
C ILE A 95 -0.07 -7.54 -1.83
N ILE A 96 0.86 -7.80 -2.74
CA ILE A 96 2.24 -8.16 -2.41
C ILE A 96 3.22 -7.18 -3.03
N ALA A 97 4.14 -6.68 -2.23
CA ALA A 97 5.23 -5.80 -2.64
C ALA A 97 6.55 -6.55 -2.49
N VAL A 98 7.22 -6.81 -3.61
CA VAL A 98 8.42 -7.65 -3.68
C VAL A 98 9.64 -6.81 -4.04
N ARG A 99 10.74 -7.08 -3.34
CA ARG A 99 12.10 -6.66 -3.68
C ARG A 99 12.90 -7.92 -3.98
N ASP A 100 13.72 -7.93 -5.02
CA ASP A 100 14.50 -9.10 -5.44
C ASP A 100 15.90 -9.14 -4.79
N LYS A 101 16.48 -7.97 -4.47
CA LYS A 101 17.85 -7.87 -3.97
C LYS A 101 17.98 -6.91 -2.77
N PRO A 102 18.10 -7.44 -1.53
CA PRO A 102 17.84 -8.84 -1.15
C PRO A 102 16.38 -9.21 -1.38
N ARG A 103 16.08 -10.51 -1.48
CA ARG A 103 14.71 -10.99 -1.65
C ARG A 103 13.90 -10.70 -0.39
N GLU A 104 12.91 -9.81 -0.51
CA GLU A 104 12.02 -9.43 0.57
C GLU A 104 10.61 -9.25 0.02
N ALA A 105 9.59 -9.72 0.74
CA ALA A 105 8.19 -9.66 0.33
C ALA A 105 7.33 -9.15 1.48
N LEU A 106 6.51 -8.13 1.21
CA LEU A 106 5.49 -7.62 2.11
C LEU A 106 4.12 -7.92 1.51
N LYS A 107 3.39 -8.88 2.10
CA LYS A 107 2.03 -9.25 1.71
C LYS A 107 1.03 -8.63 2.69
N ILE A 108 -0.02 -8.04 2.13
CA ILE A 108 -1.14 -7.44 2.88
C ILE A 108 -2.42 -8.05 2.33
N THR A 109 -3.21 -8.67 3.21
CA THR A 109 -4.43 -9.38 2.83
C THR A 109 -5.63 -8.72 3.51
N PHE A 110 -6.44 -7.98 2.76
CA PHE A 110 -7.62 -7.28 3.26
C PHE A 110 -8.85 -8.18 3.27
N SER A 111 -9.51 -8.26 4.42
CA SER A 111 -10.86 -8.83 4.55
C SER A 111 -11.95 -7.80 4.31
N ARG A 112 -11.67 -6.52 4.61
CA ARG A 112 -12.59 -5.39 4.39
C ARG A 112 -11.80 -4.12 4.11
N ILE A 113 -12.30 -3.29 3.22
CA ILE A 113 -11.79 -1.94 2.99
C ILE A 113 -12.89 -0.94 3.33
N ASN A 114 -12.60 -0.01 4.23
CA ASN A 114 -13.51 1.07 4.62
C ASN A 114 -13.36 2.27 3.69
N VAL A 115 -12.11 2.60 3.31
CA VAL A 115 -11.81 3.74 2.44
C VAL A 115 -10.65 3.39 1.51
N PHE A 116 -10.82 3.70 0.22
CA PHE A 116 -9.75 3.68 -0.76
C PHE A 116 -9.64 5.05 -1.42
N ILE A 117 -8.42 5.57 -1.54
CA ILE A 117 -8.11 6.84 -2.21
C ILE A 117 -7.00 6.59 -3.21
N ARG A 118 -7.18 7.07 -4.44
CA ARG A 118 -6.12 7.18 -5.44
C ARG A 118 -5.99 8.63 -5.89
N GLN A 119 -4.79 9.18 -5.80
CA GLN A 119 -4.51 10.55 -6.20
C GLN A 119 -3.09 10.73 -6.70
N LYS A 120 -2.93 11.45 -7.81
CA LYS A 120 -1.63 11.96 -8.25
C LYS A 120 -1.15 13.08 -7.32
N LEU A 121 -0.10 12.83 -6.56
CA LEU A 121 0.60 13.85 -5.78
C LEU A 121 1.70 14.49 -6.62
N ILE A 122 1.94 15.79 -6.44
CA ILE A 122 2.95 16.54 -7.17
C ILE A 122 3.83 17.24 -6.15
N ASP A 123 5.07 16.79 -6.01
CA ASP A 123 6.09 17.49 -5.26
C ASP A 123 6.84 18.45 -6.20
N ARG A 124 6.68 19.76 -5.98
CA ARG A 124 7.39 20.83 -6.71
C ARG A 124 8.51 21.44 -5.89
N SER A 125 8.68 21.00 -4.65
CA SER A 125 9.67 21.58 -3.76
C SER A 125 11.07 21.20 -4.23
N ARG A 126 12.01 22.14 -4.13
CA ARG A 126 13.44 21.81 -4.12
C ARG A 126 13.81 21.58 -2.66
N LYS A 127 14.63 20.55 -2.42
CA LYS A 127 15.34 20.40 -1.14
C LYS A 127 16.12 21.70 -0.91
N LEU A 128 15.63 22.57 -0.03
CA LEU A 128 16.40 23.70 0.46
C LEU A 128 17.55 23.07 1.25
N ARG A 129 18.79 23.46 0.94
CA ARG A 129 20.01 22.93 1.58
C ARG A 129 19.77 22.83 3.10
N ASN A 130 20.22 21.73 3.70
CA ASN A 130 20.16 21.51 5.15
C ASN A 130 20.57 22.80 5.87
N VAL A 131 19.60 23.46 6.50
CA VAL A 131 19.92 24.38 7.59
C VAL A 131 20.30 23.47 8.73
N LEU A 132 21.56 23.61 9.16
CA LEU A 132 22.24 22.81 10.18
C LEU A 132 21.36 22.54 11.42
#